data_AF-A0A9W5R0P2-F1
#
_entry.id   AF-A0A9W5R0P2-F1
#
_cell.length_a   1.000
_cell.length_b   1.000
_cell.length_c   1.000
_cell.angle_alpha   90.00
_cell.angle_beta   90.00
_cell.angle_gamma   90.00
#
_symmetry.space_group_name_H-M   'P 1'
#
loop_
_entity.id
_entity.type
_entity.pdbx_description
1 polymer ?
#
loop_
_entity_poly.entity_id
_entity_poly.type
_entity_poly.pdbx_seq_one_letter_code
_entity_poly.pdbx_strand_id
1 'polypeptide(L)'
;MARDTQRMRVELNGFDVRMLRAAGKLEDFKTPLRRSETYMERSIGNRFRAAAWVPLSAYTLRIHPHRVGGKPLNDTGALKQSITSGAANRLSKKKLTIRSGLPKANLHHHGGRTSWGTFVPARPFLFFSAVDRDMIQRVFDDYIDDLVREVNNGNI
;
A
#
# COMPACT_ATOMS: atom_id res chain seq x y z
N MET A 1 -30.03 55.39 20.85
CA MET A 1 -29.03 54.69 20.02
C MET A 1 -29.49 53.25 19.83
N ALA A 2 -30.07 52.91 18.69
CA ALA A 2 -30.49 51.54 18.39
C ALA A 2 -29.26 50.73 17.94
N ARG A 3 -29.02 49.56 18.55
CA ARG A 3 -27.98 48.64 18.14
C ARG A 3 -28.43 47.92 16.87
N ASP A 4 -27.81 48.26 15.75
CA ASP A 4 -27.98 47.57 14.48
C ASP A 4 -27.28 46.21 14.55
N THR A 5 -27.98 45.18 15.01
CA THR A 5 -27.51 43.79 14.85
C THR A 5 -27.77 43.35 13.41
N GLN A 6 -26.89 43.76 12.50
CA GLN A 6 -26.82 43.18 11.16
C GLN A 6 -26.49 41.69 11.29
N ARG A 7 -27.52 40.85 11.26
CA ARG A 7 -27.34 39.41 11.06
C ARG A 7 -26.93 39.19 9.61
N MET A 8 -25.64 39.03 9.38
CA MET A 8 -25.10 38.62 8.09
C MET A 8 -25.51 37.16 7.84
N ARG A 9 -26.48 36.94 6.94
CA ARG A 9 -26.85 35.61 6.47
C ARG A 9 -25.98 35.29 5.27
N VAL A 10 -25.01 34.40 5.46
CA VAL A 10 -24.17 33.88 4.37
C VAL A 10 -24.90 32.67 3.80
N GLU A 11 -25.48 32.82 2.61
CA GLU A 11 -26.08 31.71 1.87
C GLU A 11 -25.02 31.09 0.96
N LEU A 12 -24.50 29.94 1.39
CA LEU A 12 -23.41 29.26 0.71
C LEU A 12 -23.92 28.31 -0.40
N ASN A 13 -25.17 28.48 -0.85
CA ASN A 13 -25.76 27.75 -2.00
C ASN A 13 -25.48 26.24 -1.98
N GLY A 14 -25.70 25.60 -0.84
CA GLY A 14 -25.47 24.17 -0.64
C GLY A 14 -24.01 23.76 -0.53
N PHE A 15 -23.02 24.64 -0.75
CA PHE A 15 -21.59 24.36 -0.55
C PHE A 15 -21.29 23.79 0.85
N ASP A 16 -22.08 24.16 1.85
CA ASP A 16 -21.94 23.67 3.23
C ASP A 16 -22.39 22.25 3.38
N VAL A 17 -23.54 21.89 2.80
CA VAL A 17 -24.08 20.53 2.82
C VAL A 17 -23.19 19.62 1.99
N ARG A 18 -22.66 20.14 0.87
CA ARG A 18 -21.66 19.53 0.00
C ARG A 18 -20.34 19.24 0.74
N MET A 19 -19.82 20.23 1.47
CA MET A 19 -18.64 20.11 2.33
C MET A 19 -18.88 19.24 3.56
N LEU A 20 -20.07 19.26 4.18
CA LEU A 20 -20.41 18.46 5.36
C LEU A 20 -20.63 16.98 5.00
N ARG A 21 -21.25 16.69 3.84
CA ARG A 21 -21.36 15.32 3.29
C ARG A 21 -20.01 14.81 2.80
N ALA A 22 -19.23 15.66 2.13
CA ALA A 22 -17.83 15.34 1.82
C ALA A 22 -17.03 15.15 3.11
N ALA A 23 -17.20 15.98 4.14
CA ALA A 23 -16.51 15.85 5.43
C ALA A 23 -16.84 14.54 6.16
N GLY A 24 -18.09 14.07 6.10
CA GLY A 24 -18.45 12.73 6.59
C GLY A 24 -17.76 11.60 5.81
N LYS A 25 -17.56 11.75 4.50
CA LYS A 25 -16.76 10.83 3.67
C LYS A 25 -15.23 11.01 3.86
N LEU A 26 -14.76 12.21 4.25
CA LEU A 26 -13.37 12.49 4.64
C LEU A 26 -13.01 11.84 5.99
N GLU A 27 -13.98 11.30 6.72
CA GLU A 27 -13.70 10.46 7.89
C GLU A 27 -13.40 9.00 7.54
N ASP A 28 -13.77 8.54 6.34
CA ASP A 28 -13.56 7.18 5.85
C ASP A 28 -12.85 7.15 4.49
N PHE A 29 -11.52 7.13 4.52
CA PHE A 29 -10.63 7.00 3.37
C PHE A 29 -10.46 5.55 2.89
N LYS A 30 -11.32 4.60 3.28
CA LYS A 30 -11.18 3.20 2.82
C LYS A 30 -11.09 3.08 1.31
N THR A 31 -11.85 3.86 0.55
CA THR A 31 -11.84 3.81 -0.93
C THR A 31 -10.48 4.17 -1.52
N PRO A 32 -9.91 5.38 -1.29
CA PRO A 32 -8.59 5.72 -1.81
C PRO A 32 -7.48 4.85 -1.21
N LEU A 33 -7.61 4.42 0.05
CA LEU A 33 -6.66 3.49 0.68
C LEU A 33 -6.68 2.11 0.00
N ARG A 34 -7.85 1.58 -0.38
CA ARG A 34 -7.96 0.29 -1.10
C ARG A 34 -7.38 0.38 -2.52
N ARG A 35 -7.63 1.50 -3.21
CA ARG A 35 -6.98 1.79 -4.52
C ARG A 35 -5.45 1.84 -4.38
N SER A 36 -4.96 2.49 -3.31
CA SER A 36 -3.53 2.55 -2.98
C SER A 36 -2.94 1.17 -2.67
N GLU A 37 -3.67 0.32 -1.94
CA GLU A 37 -3.30 -1.07 -1.64
C GLU A 37 -3.08 -1.88 -2.92
N THR A 38 -4.04 -1.86 -3.85
CA THR A 38 -3.93 -2.57 -5.14
C THR A 38 -2.74 -2.09 -5.97
N TYR A 39 -2.51 -0.77 -6.01
CA TYR A 39 -1.33 -0.21 -6.67
C TYR A 39 -0.04 -0.75 -6.04
N MET A 40 0.06 -0.70 -4.71
CA MET A 40 1.26 -1.13 -3.99
C MET A 40 1.52 -2.63 -4.13
N GLU A 41 0.50 -3.48 -4.10
CA GLU A 41 0.64 -4.93 -4.36
C GLU A 41 1.28 -5.18 -5.73
N ARG A 42 0.84 -4.45 -6.76
CA ARG A 42 1.42 -4.54 -8.10
C ARG A 42 2.85 -4.01 -8.14
N SER A 43 3.10 -2.85 -7.52
CA SER A 43 4.43 -2.21 -7.46
C SER A 43 5.46 -3.11 -6.77
N ILE A 44 5.09 -3.66 -5.61
CA ILE A 44 5.90 -4.63 -4.87
C ILE A 44 6.10 -5.91 -5.69
N GLY A 45 5.05 -6.43 -6.34
CA GLY A 45 5.14 -7.59 -7.22
C GLY A 45 6.08 -7.38 -8.42
N ASN A 46 6.13 -6.17 -8.99
CA ASN A 46 7.10 -5.79 -10.02
C ASN A 46 8.53 -5.80 -9.47
N ARG A 47 8.77 -5.20 -8.30
CA ARG A 47 10.09 -5.20 -7.63
C ARG A 47 10.59 -6.61 -7.35
N PHE A 48 9.71 -7.48 -6.88
CA PHE A 48 10.02 -8.90 -6.68
C PHE A 48 10.48 -9.57 -7.97
N ARG A 49 9.82 -9.30 -9.11
CA ARG A 49 10.22 -9.88 -10.41
C ARG A 49 11.52 -9.30 -10.93
N ALA A 50 11.78 -8.02 -10.71
CA ALA A 50 12.98 -7.33 -11.17
C ALA A 50 14.22 -7.61 -10.31
N ALA A 51 14.06 -8.10 -9.07
CA ALA A 51 15.18 -8.36 -8.19
C ALA A 51 16.14 -9.43 -8.74
N ALA A 52 17.45 -9.19 -8.58
CA ALA A 52 18.51 -10.12 -8.97
C ALA A 52 18.61 -11.29 -7.96
N TRP A 53 17.75 -12.29 -8.14
CA TRP A 53 17.76 -13.51 -7.32
C TRP A 53 18.97 -14.38 -7.65
N VAL A 54 20.00 -14.30 -6.82
CA VAL A 54 21.17 -15.20 -6.85
C VAL A 54 20.71 -16.64 -6.63
N PRO A 55 21.16 -17.62 -7.44
CA PRO A 55 20.85 -19.02 -7.25
C PRO A 55 21.22 -19.54 -5.85
N LEU A 56 20.62 -20.67 -5.46
CA LEU A 56 20.99 -21.35 -4.23
C LEU A 56 22.44 -21.85 -4.29
N SER A 57 23.12 -21.86 -3.14
CA SER A 57 24.49 -22.38 -3.04
C SER A 57 24.53 -23.88 -3.35
N ALA A 58 25.65 -24.37 -3.87
CA ALA A 58 25.87 -25.80 -4.10
C ALA A 58 25.66 -26.65 -2.84
N TYR A 59 26.06 -26.13 -1.67
CA TYR A 59 25.83 -26.79 -0.38
C TYR A 59 24.33 -26.92 -0.06
N THR A 60 23.55 -25.86 -0.27
CA THR A 60 22.09 -25.90 -0.11
C THR A 60 21.44 -26.88 -1.07
N LEU A 61 21.87 -26.92 -2.34
CA LEU A 61 21.37 -27.85 -3.34
C LEU A 61 21.71 -29.31 -3.01
N ARG A 62 22.87 -29.56 -2.40
CA ARG A 62 23.26 -30.90 -1.93
C ARG A 62 22.34 -31.42 -0.83
N ILE A 63 21.94 -30.56 0.11
CA ILE A 63 21.02 -30.91 1.20
C ILE A 63 19.57 -30.99 0.68
N HIS A 64 19.23 -30.20 -0.34
CA HIS A 64 17.90 -30.13 -0.92
C HIS A 64 17.94 -30.33 -2.45
N PRO A 65 18.20 -31.55 -2.93
CA PRO A 65 18.39 -31.83 -4.36
C PRO A 65 17.14 -31.55 -5.21
N HIS A 66 15.95 -31.56 -4.62
CA HIS A 66 14.70 -31.16 -5.29
C HIS A 66 14.64 -29.66 -5.65
N ARG A 67 15.60 -28.85 -5.19
CA ARG A 67 15.68 -27.40 -5.43
C ARG A 67 16.70 -27.03 -6.52
N VAL A 68 17.27 -28.02 -7.21
CA VAL A 68 18.27 -27.80 -8.28
C VAL A 68 17.70 -26.90 -9.38
N GLY A 69 18.52 -25.93 -9.82
CA GLY A 69 18.09 -24.87 -10.75
C GLY A 69 17.18 -23.80 -10.12
N GLY A 70 16.84 -23.95 -8.84
CA GLY A 70 15.98 -23.06 -8.09
C GLY A 70 16.68 -21.76 -7.68
N LYS A 71 15.95 -20.66 -7.83
CA LYS A 71 16.24 -19.39 -7.16
C LYS A 71 15.62 -19.44 -5.75
N PRO A 72 16.21 -18.75 -4.75
CA PRO A 72 15.64 -18.66 -3.41
C PRO A 72 14.16 -18.27 -3.40
N LEU A 73 13.73 -17.39 -4.32
CA LEU A 73 12.33 -16.99 -4.38
C LEU A 73 11.41 -18.05 -5.00
N ASN A 74 11.90 -18.88 -5.92
CA ASN A 74 11.13 -20.00 -6.46
C ASN A 74 10.83 -21.00 -5.34
N ASP A 75 11.82 -21.30 -4.50
CA ASP A 75 11.65 -22.13 -3.31
C ASP A 75 10.70 -21.48 -2.28
N THR A 76 10.72 -20.16 -2.19
CA THR A 76 9.90 -19.41 -1.24
C THR A 76 8.69 -18.76 -1.91
N GLY A 77 8.04 -19.39 -2.89
CA GLY A 77 6.84 -18.83 -3.55
C GLY A 77 5.78 -18.28 -2.57
N ALA A 78 5.69 -18.90 -1.39
CA ALA A 78 4.89 -18.42 -0.26
C ALA A 78 5.23 -17.00 0.22
N LEU A 79 6.51 -16.59 0.19
CA LEU A 79 6.95 -15.22 0.54
C LEU A 79 6.39 -14.19 -0.43
N LYS A 80 6.55 -14.44 -1.74
CA LYS A 80 5.98 -13.57 -2.78
C LYS A 80 4.48 -13.43 -2.56
N GLN A 81 3.77 -14.56 -2.45
CA GLN A 81 2.33 -14.56 -2.17
C GLN A 81 1.97 -13.80 -0.90
N SER A 82 2.68 -14.01 0.22
CA SER A 82 2.37 -13.37 1.50
C SER A 82 2.44 -11.84 1.50
N ILE A 83 3.08 -11.26 0.49
CA ILE A 83 3.26 -9.82 0.34
C ILE A 83 2.38 -9.28 -0.78
N THR A 84 2.29 -9.99 -1.90
CA THR A 84 1.51 -9.54 -3.06
C THR A 84 0.03 -9.87 -2.97
N SER A 85 -0.41 -10.73 -2.04
CA SER A 85 -1.83 -11.06 -1.87
C SER A 85 -2.59 -10.08 -0.97
N GLY A 86 -1.87 -9.17 -0.30
CA GLY A 86 -2.46 -8.28 0.69
C GLY A 86 -3.03 -8.97 1.94
N ALA A 87 -2.92 -10.29 2.07
CA ALA A 87 -3.58 -11.05 3.14
C ALA A 87 -3.15 -10.61 4.56
N ALA A 88 -1.95 -10.06 4.70
CA ALA A 88 -1.44 -9.55 5.97
C ALA A 88 -1.65 -8.04 6.15
N ASN A 89 -2.16 -7.34 5.13
CA ASN A 89 -2.42 -5.92 5.18
C ASN A 89 -3.58 -5.62 6.15
N ARG A 90 -3.56 -4.41 6.69
CA ARG A 90 -4.62 -3.93 7.59
C ARG A 90 -5.13 -2.60 7.10
N LEU A 91 -6.42 -2.54 6.82
CA LEU A 91 -7.13 -1.34 6.39
C LEU A 91 -8.05 -0.86 7.50
N SER A 92 -7.90 0.39 7.90
CA SER A 92 -8.86 1.14 8.71
C SER A 92 -9.39 2.33 7.92
N LYS A 93 -10.32 3.09 8.51
CA LYS A 93 -10.88 4.30 7.91
C LYS A 93 -9.83 5.33 7.49
N LYS A 94 -8.69 5.40 8.19
CA LYS A 94 -7.68 6.46 7.97
C LYS A 94 -6.26 5.92 7.79
N LYS A 95 -6.09 4.60 7.77
CA LYS A 95 -4.76 3.98 7.73
C LYS A 95 -4.78 2.69 6.92
N LEU A 96 -3.83 2.58 6.00
CA LEU A 96 -3.43 1.33 5.40
C LEU A 96 -2.08 0.92 5.97
N THR A 97 -1.95 -0.35 6.36
CA THR A 97 -0.67 -0.96 6.72
C THR A 97 -0.39 -2.09 5.74
N ILE A 98 0.72 -2.00 5.02
CA ILE A 98 1.18 -3.04 4.09
C ILE A 98 2.33 -3.80 4.73
N ARG A 99 2.25 -5.13 4.77
CA ARG A 99 3.28 -5.98 5.40
C ARG A 99 3.28 -7.39 4.82
N SER A 100 4.37 -8.12 5.05
CA SER A 100 4.37 -9.57 4.87
C SER A 100 3.74 -10.28 6.07
N GLY A 101 3.00 -11.36 5.80
CA GLY A 101 2.58 -12.30 6.84
C GLY A 101 3.65 -13.29 7.31
N LEU A 102 4.85 -13.30 6.69
CA LEU A 102 5.88 -14.29 6.98
C LEU A 102 7.08 -13.68 7.73
N PRO A 103 7.51 -14.26 8.87
CA PRO A 103 8.71 -13.80 9.57
C PRO A 103 9.97 -13.78 8.71
N LYS A 104 10.12 -14.77 7.81
CA LYS A 104 11.26 -14.86 6.88
C LYS A 104 11.34 -13.71 5.86
N ALA A 105 10.27 -12.91 5.70
CA ALA A 105 10.30 -11.74 4.84
C ALA A 105 11.30 -10.70 5.31
N ASN A 106 11.46 -10.53 6.63
CA ASN A 106 12.41 -9.58 7.20
C ASN A 106 13.85 -9.94 6.82
N LEU A 107 14.21 -11.23 6.84
CA LEU A 107 15.53 -11.70 6.43
C LEU A 107 15.82 -11.36 4.96
N HIS A 108 14.83 -11.48 4.06
CA HIS A 108 15.03 -11.12 2.66
C HIS A 108 14.97 -9.61 2.42
N HIS A 109 14.20 -8.87 3.22
CA HIS A 109 14.08 -7.42 3.10
C HIS A 109 15.37 -6.71 3.56
N HIS A 110 15.87 -7.07 4.74
CA HIS A 110 17.03 -6.44 5.37
C HIS A 110 18.36 -7.16 5.12
N GLY A 111 18.31 -8.41 4.63
CA GLY A 111 19.48 -9.29 4.61
C GLY A 111 19.79 -9.84 6.00
N GLY A 112 20.76 -10.76 6.07
CA GLY A 112 21.21 -11.32 7.35
C GLY A 112 21.73 -12.75 7.21
N ARG A 113 22.00 -13.40 8.34
CA ARG A 113 22.40 -14.81 8.38
C ARG A 113 21.22 -15.70 8.74
N THR A 114 21.10 -16.84 8.08
CA THR A 114 20.18 -17.91 8.49
C THR A 114 20.69 -18.58 9.77
N SER A 115 19.86 -19.41 10.41
CA SER A 115 20.27 -20.26 11.54
C SER A 115 21.43 -21.23 11.18
N TRP A 116 21.64 -21.47 9.90
CA TRP A 116 22.70 -22.33 9.36
C TRP A 116 23.98 -21.55 9.01
N GLY A 117 24.05 -20.26 9.33
CA GLY A 117 25.20 -19.40 9.05
C GLY A 117 25.28 -18.88 7.61
N THR A 118 24.39 -19.30 6.71
CA THR A 118 24.35 -18.82 5.32
C THR A 118 23.93 -17.35 5.28
N PHE A 119 24.69 -16.51 4.58
CA PHE A 119 24.35 -15.11 4.38
C PHE A 119 23.32 -14.94 3.25
N VAL A 120 22.28 -14.17 3.52
CA VAL A 120 21.25 -13.74 2.59
C VAL A 120 21.43 -12.24 2.35
N PRO A 121 21.69 -11.79 1.10
CA PRO A 121 21.81 -10.38 0.81
C PRO A 121 20.46 -9.67 0.96
N ALA A 122 20.50 -8.40 1.38
CA ALA A 122 19.32 -7.54 1.47
C ALA A 122 18.70 -7.30 0.10
N ARG A 123 17.37 -7.39 0.03
CA ARG A 123 16.58 -7.15 -1.18
C ARG A 123 15.34 -6.37 -0.78
N PRO A 124 15.37 -5.03 -0.75
CA PRO A 124 14.22 -4.25 -0.33
C PRO A 124 13.11 -4.36 -1.39
N PHE A 125 12.01 -5.03 -1.04
CA PHE A 125 10.81 -5.11 -1.88
C PHE A 125 9.56 -4.49 -1.22
N LEU A 126 9.57 -4.26 0.09
CA LEU A 126 8.49 -3.62 0.87
C LEU A 126 8.66 -2.10 1.02
N PHE A 127 9.59 -1.48 0.31
CA PHE A 127 9.85 -0.05 0.48
C PHE A 127 8.83 0.80 -0.29
N PHE A 128 8.57 2.00 0.22
CA PHE A 128 7.83 3.05 -0.47
C PHE A 128 8.83 3.96 -1.18
N SER A 129 8.79 3.96 -2.51
CA SER A 129 9.58 4.86 -3.36
C SER A 129 8.91 6.23 -3.50
N ALA A 130 9.64 7.21 -4.04
CA ALA A 130 9.06 8.50 -4.42
C ALA A 130 7.94 8.33 -5.46
N VAL A 131 8.14 7.45 -6.45
CA VAL A 131 7.13 7.13 -7.47
C VAL A 131 5.85 6.56 -6.84
N ASP A 132 5.98 5.71 -5.81
CA ASP A 132 4.80 5.19 -5.11
C ASP A 132 4.05 6.32 -4.38
N ARG A 133 4.79 7.24 -3.75
CA ARG A 133 4.20 8.40 -3.07
C ARG A 133 3.37 9.24 -4.04
N ASP A 134 3.93 9.59 -5.19
CA ASP A 134 3.26 10.44 -6.18
C ASP A 134 2.00 9.76 -6.72
N MET A 135 2.08 8.44 -6.96
CA MET A 135 0.92 7.67 -7.40
C MET A 135 -0.17 7.55 -6.34
N ILE A 136 0.22 7.35 -5.06
CA ILE A 136 -0.74 7.34 -3.95
C ILE A 136 -1.38 8.71 -3.78
N GLN A 137 -0.60 9.80 -3.86
CA GLN A 137 -1.14 11.16 -3.80
C GLN A 137 -2.18 11.37 -4.89
N ARG A 138 -1.86 10.99 -6.14
CA ARG A 138 -2.80 11.06 -7.26
C ARG A 138 -4.08 10.26 -7.02
N VAL A 139 -3.99 9.06 -6.44
CA VAL A 139 -5.18 8.25 -6.08
C VAL A 139 -6.09 8.99 -5.09
N PHE A 140 -5.51 9.75 -4.16
CA PHE A 140 -6.28 10.57 -3.22
C PHE A 140 -6.85 11.81 -3.91
N ASP A 141 -6.09 12.51 -4.74
CA ASP A 141 -6.55 13.69 -5.48
C ASP A 141 -7.74 13.32 -6.39
N ASP A 142 -7.59 12.24 -7.18
CA ASP A 142 -8.65 11.71 -8.05
C ASP A 142 -9.91 11.36 -7.23
N TYR A 143 -9.75 10.82 -6.01
CA TYR A 143 -10.88 10.50 -5.14
C TYR A 143 -11.60 11.75 -4.61
N ILE A 144 -10.87 12.82 -4.27
CA ILE A 144 -11.49 14.08 -3.85
C ILE A 144 -12.24 14.72 -5.03
N ASP A 145 -11.66 14.72 -6.22
CA ASP A 145 -12.30 15.22 -7.43
C ASP A 145 -13.60 14.46 -7.75
N ASP A 146 -13.56 13.13 -7.65
CA ASP A 146 -14.75 12.27 -7.81
C ASP A 146 -15.85 12.67 -6.81
N LEU A 147 -15.50 12.86 -5.53
CA LEU A 147 -16.46 13.30 -4.51
C LEU A 147 -17.06 14.66 -4.82
N VAL A 148 -16.25 15.65 -5.18
CA VAL A 148 -16.72 16.99 -5.53
C VAL A 148 -17.69 16.94 -6.72
N ARG A 149 -17.41 16.11 -7.73
CA ARG A 149 -18.30 15.91 -8.88
C ARG A 149 -19.61 15.25 -8.49
N GLU A 150 -19.58 14.16 -7.71
CA GLU A 150 -20.80 13.47 -7.23
C GLU A 150 -21.71 14.46 -6.48
N VAL A 151 -21.10 15.27 -5.63
CA VAL A 151 -21.76 16.29 -4.83
C VAL A 151 -22.37 17.40 -5.70
N ASN A 152 -21.65 17.89 -6.71
CA ASN A 152 -22.15 18.92 -7.64
C ASN A 152 -23.27 18.42 -8.55
N ASN A 153 -23.30 17.11 -8.84
CA ASN A 153 -24.32 16.49 -9.66
C ASN A 153 -25.60 16.12 -8.87
N GLY A 154 -25.64 16.39 -7.55
CA GLY A 154 -26.79 16.05 -6.70
C GLY A 154 -26.91 14.56 -6.38
N ASN A 155 -25.86 13.77 -6.60
CA ASN A 155 -25.85 12.32 -6.41
C ASN A 155 -25.53 11.90 -4.95
N ILE A 156 -25.28 12.86 -4.06
CA ILE A 156 -25.03 12.63 -2.63
C ILE A 156 -25.83 13.59 -1.78
#